data_AF-A0A6A7LD89-F1
#
_entry.id   AF-A0A6A7LD89-F1
#
_cell.length_a   1.000
_cell.length_b   1.000
_cell.length_c   1.000
_cell.angle_alpha   90.00
_cell.angle_beta   90.00
_cell.angle_gamma   90.00
#
_symmetry.space_group_name_H-M   'P 1'
#
loop_
_entity.id
_entity.type
_entity.pdbx_description
1 polymer ?
#
loop_
_entity_poly.entity_id
_entity_poly.type
_entity_poly.pdbx_seq_one_letter_code
_entity_poly.pdbx_strand_id
1 'polypeptide(L)'
;MLLADGNVSIKKGIPIVAFHQQEIDKGQIDKFRTFVKSTHKIGCYVNKKTGRVYYSISFSCKIMADDIAKYGVVPKKWFIVKEVD
;
A
#
# COMPACT_ATOMS: atom_id res chain seq x y z
N MET A 1 -3.80 0.76 10.08
CA MET A 1 -2.97 -0.27 9.40
C MET A 1 -2.76 0.00 7.91
N LEU A 2 -3.77 0.16 7.04
CA LEU A 2 -3.52 0.61 5.65
C LEU A 2 -3.23 2.11 5.49
N LEU A 3 -3.72 2.94 6.40
CA LEU A 3 -3.67 4.40 6.23
C LEU A 3 -2.27 5.01 6.41
N ALA A 4 -1.37 4.31 7.12
CA ALA A 4 0.01 4.73 7.35
C ALA A 4 0.96 4.15 6.29
N ASP A 5 0.97 2.82 6.15
CA ASP A 5 1.95 2.07 5.34
C ASP A 5 1.38 1.50 4.04
N GLY A 6 0.06 1.64 3.84
CA GLY A 6 -0.62 1.29 2.59
C GLY A 6 -0.66 2.46 1.61
N ASN A 7 -0.84 2.12 0.34
CA ASN A 7 -0.95 3.05 -0.77
C ASN A 7 -2.09 2.61 -1.70
N VAL A 8 -2.86 3.58 -2.20
CA VAL A 8 -3.77 3.39 -3.33
C VAL A 8 -3.24 4.23 -4.49
N SER A 9 -2.93 3.59 -5.60
CA SER A 9 -2.37 4.25 -6.80
C SER A 9 -3.17 3.88 -8.04
N ILE A 10 -3.23 4.76 -9.04
CA ILE A 10 -3.85 4.47 -10.33
C ILE A 10 -2.75 4.06 -11.30
N LYS A 11 -2.80 2.83 -11.80
CA LYS A 11 -1.86 2.32 -12.81
C LYS A 11 -2.63 1.94 -14.06
N LYS A 12 -2.38 2.65 -15.17
CA LYS A 12 -3.10 2.46 -16.45
C LYS A 12 -4.63 2.53 -16.29
N GLY A 13 -5.12 3.47 -15.47
CA GLY A 13 -6.55 3.63 -15.18
C GLY A 13 -7.14 2.64 -14.16
N ILE A 14 -6.34 1.70 -13.65
CA ILE A 14 -6.79 0.68 -12.68
C ILE A 14 -6.31 1.07 -11.28
N PRO A 15 -7.19 1.14 -10.27
CA PRO A 15 -6.79 1.37 -8.89
C PRO A 15 -6.10 0.12 -8.32
N ILE A 16 -4.90 0.33 -7.77
CA ILE A 16 -4.08 -0.69 -7.13
C ILE A 16 -3.95 -0.33 -5.66
N VAL A 17 -4.37 -1.26 -4.80
CA VAL A 17 -4.11 -1.23 -3.36
C VAL A 17 -2.80 -1.97 -3.11
N ALA A 18 -1.87 -1.31 -2.45
CA ALA A 18 -0.57 -1.86 -2.10
C ALA A 18 -0.33 -1.70 -0.60
N PHE A 19 0.29 -2.70 0.01
CA PHE A 19 0.68 -2.67 1.42
C PHE A 19 2.12 -3.19 1.54
N HIS A 20 2.97 -2.38 2.16
CA HIS A 20 4.40 -2.64 2.27
C HIS A 20 4.79 -2.61 3.75
N GLN A 21 5.56 -3.59 4.20
CA GLN A 21 6.03 -3.70 5.58
C GLN A 21 7.48 -4.16 5.63
N GLN A 22 8.22 -3.73 6.66
CA GLN A 22 9.56 -4.27 6.93
C GLN A 22 9.46 -5.71 7.45
N GLU A 23 10.55 -6.46 7.36
CA GLU A 23 10.61 -7.85 7.83
C GLU A 23 10.20 -8.02 9.31
N ILE A 24 10.55 -7.06 10.16
CA ILE A 24 10.14 -7.04 11.58
C ILE A 24 8.61 -7.10 11.76
N ASP A 25 7.85 -6.58 10.77
CA ASP A 25 6.40 -6.48 10.79
C ASP A 25 5.74 -7.43 9.77
N LYS A 26 6.49 -8.43 9.27
CA LYS A 26 5.99 -9.38 8.27
C LYS A 26 4.65 -10.00 8.66
N GLY A 27 4.45 -10.33 9.95
CA GLY A 27 3.18 -10.91 10.42
C GLY A 27 1.95 -10.03 10.13
N GLN A 28 2.11 -8.71 10.00
CA GLN A 28 1.03 -7.80 9.62
C GLN A 28 0.62 -7.97 8.16
N ILE A 29 1.55 -8.31 7.26
CA ILE A 29 1.26 -8.52 5.84
C ILE A 29 0.45 -9.80 5.64
N ASP A 30 0.74 -10.84 6.40
CA ASP A 30 0.03 -12.13 6.36
C ASP A 30 -1.38 -12.00 6.94
N LYS A 31 -1.53 -11.27 8.05
CA LYS A 31 -2.83 -10.90 8.62
C LYS A 31 -3.65 -10.07 7.64
N PHE A 32 -3.04 -9.08 7.00
CA PHE A 32 -3.71 -8.25 6.00
C PHE A 32 -4.20 -9.09 4.81
N ARG A 33 -3.33 -9.93 4.23
CA ARG A 33 -3.67 -10.84 3.13
C ARG A 33 -4.86 -11.72 3.47
N THR A 34 -4.88 -12.29 4.67
CA THR A 34 -5.98 -13.12 5.19
C THR A 34 -7.27 -12.30 5.35
N PHE A 35 -7.17 -11.11 5.95
CA PHE A 35 -8.31 -10.22 6.19
C PHE A 35 -9.02 -9.83 4.88
N VAL A 36 -8.26 -9.43 3.85
CA VAL A 36 -8.83 -9.08 2.54
C VAL A 36 -9.11 -10.30 1.66
N LYS A 37 -8.87 -11.52 2.16
CA LYS A 37 -9.00 -12.78 1.41
C LYS A 37 -8.25 -12.77 0.07
N SER A 38 -7.08 -12.14 0.02
CA SER A 38 -6.32 -12.00 -1.22
C SER A 38 -5.45 -13.23 -1.48
N THR A 39 -5.56 -13.80 -2.67
CA THR A 39 -4.71 -14.90 -3.12
C THR A 39 -3.36 -14.44 -3.68
N HIS A 40 -3.19 -13.12 -3.89
CA HIS A 40 -1.99 -12.55 -4.49
C HIS A 40 -0.72 -12.91 -3.71
N LYS A 41 0.37 -13.11 -4.44
CA LYS A 41 1.67 -13.44 -3.86
C LYS A 41 2.21 -12.25 -3.08
N ILE A 42 2.79 -12.53 -1.91
CA ILE A 42 3.59 -11.56 -1.17
C ILE A 42 4.98 -11.53 -1.82
N GLY A 43 5.32 -10.38 -2.39
CA GLY A 43 6.66 -10.07 -2.87
C GLY A 43 7.61 -9.80 -1.69
N CYS A 44 8.90 -10.03 -1.92
CA CYS A 44 9.98 -9.71 -1.00
C CYS A 44 11.04 -8.95 -1.79
N TYR A 45 11.53 -7.83 -1.26
CA TYR A 45 12.62 -7.08 -1.86
C TYR A 45 13.55 -6.52 -0.78
N VAL A 46 14.82 -6.33 -1.15
CA VAL A 46 15.82 -5.70 -0.28
C VAL A 46 16.02 -4.26 -0.74
N ASN A 47 15.86 -3.31 0.18
CA ASN A 47 16.21 -1.93 -0.09
C ASN A 47 17.73 -1.80 -0.17
N LYS A 48 18.25 -1.57 -1.39
CA LYS A 48 19.71 -1.48 -1.64
C LYS A 48 20.41 -0.36 -0.87
N LYS A 49 19.70 0.69 -0.46
CA LYS A 49 20.29 1.82 0.29
C LYS A 49 20.46 1.51 1.77
N THR A 50 19.51 0.77 2.36
CA THR A 50 19.48 0.52 3.81
C THR A 50 19.80 -0.92 4.17
N GLY A 51 19.92 -1.82 3.19
CA GLY A 51 20.09 -3.27 3.39
C GLY A 51 18.87 -3.97 3.99
N ARG A 52 17.75 -3.26 4.21
CA ARG A 52 16.59 -3.80 4.92
C ARG A 52 15.67 -4.59 3.98
N VAL A 53 15.14 -5.69 4.50
CA VAL A 53 14.18 -6.54 3.80
C VAL A 53 12.76 -6.00 3.99
N TYR A 54 12.00 -5.97 2.92
CA TYR A 54 10.61 -5.54 2.88
C TYR A 54 9.74 -6.58 2.19
N TYR A 55 8.53 -6.74 2.71
CA TYR A 55 7.48 -7.53 2.11
C TYR A 55 6.42 -6.60 1.53
N SER A 56 5.84 -7.01 0.40
CA SER A 56 4.81 -6.24 -0.28
C SER A 56 3.73 -7.11 -0.87
N ILE A 57 2.48 -6.71 -0.72
CA ILE A 57 1.36 -7.30 -1.46
C ILE A 57 0.62 -6.17 -2.17
N SER A 58 0.28 -6.41 -3.44
CA SER A 58 -0.44 -5.44 -4.27
C SER A 58 -1.47 -6.13 -5.14
N PHE A 59 -2.65 -5.56 -5.24
CA PHE A 59 -3.74 -6.11 -6.05
C PHE A 59 -4.70 -5.01 -6.51
N SER A 60 -5.39 -5.26 -7.61
CA SER A 60 -6.48 -4.39 -8.06
C SER A 60 -7.77 -4.75 -7.32
N CYS A 61 -8.37 -3.78 -6.64
CA CYS A 61 -9.70 -3.94 -6.05
C CYS A 61 -10.40 -2.58 -6.04
N LYS A 62 -11.31 -2.37 -6.99
CA LYS A 62 -12.02 -1.09 -7.14
C LYS A 62 -12.88 -0.76 -5.92
N ILE A 63 -13.63 -1.73 -5.40
CA ILE A 63 -14.49 -1.55 -4.22
C ILE A 63 -13.67 -1.07 -3.02
N MET A 64 -12.58 -1.78 -2.72
CA MET A 64 -11.71 -1.41 -1.60
C MET A 64 -11.01 -0.05 -1.82
N ALA A 65 -10.62 0.27 -3.05
CA ALA A 65 -10.04 1.57 -3.37
C ALA A 65 -11.06 2.71 -3.20
N ASP A 66 -12.31 2.50 -3.62
CA ASP A 66 -13.41 3.44 -3.46
C ASP A 66 -13.75 3.63 -1.96
N ASP A 67 -13.77 2.55 -1.17
CA ASP A 67 -13.99 2.60 0.28
C ASP A 67 -12.84 3.31 1.00
N ILE A 68 -11.59 3.09 0.61
CA ILE A 68 -10.43 3.84 1.14
C ILE A 68 -10.53 5.31 0.76
N ALA A 69 -10.97 5.64 -0.46
CA ALA A 69 -11.14 7.04 -0.87
C ALA A 69 -12.28 7.73 -0.10
N LYS A 70 -13.35 7.01 0.22
CA LYS A 70 -14.53 7.53 0.92
C LYS A 70 -14.34 7.64 2.43
N TYR A 71 -13.75 6.62 3.06
CA TYR A 71 -13.67 6.49 4.52
C TYR A 71 -12.24 6.55 5.07
N GLY A 72 -11.23 6.54 4.19
CA GLY A 72 -9.84 6.64 4.61
C GLY A 72 -9.57 8.00 5.23
N VAL A 73 -9.46 8.05 6.55
CA VAL A 73 -8.99 9.22 7.29
C VAL A 73 -7.51 9.41 6.95
N VAL A 74 -7.20 10.37 6.07
CA VAL A 74 -5.82 10.79 5.78
C VAL A 74 -5.79 12.32 5.84
N PRO A 75 -4.82 12.97 6.50
CA PRO A 75 -4.38 14.28 6.03
C PRO A 75 -4.00 14.08 4.57
N LYS A 76 -4.71 14.74 3.65
CA LYS A 76 -4.52 14.62 2.20
C LYS A 76 -3.03 14.44 1.88
N LYS A 77 -2.59 13.21 1.55
CA LYS A 77 -1.28 12.92 0.90
C LYS A 77 -1.31 13.42 -0.55
N TRP A 78 -1.86 14.61 -0.75
CA TRP A 78 -1.94 15.30 -2.01
C TRP A 78 -0.63 16.06 -2.12
N PHE A 79 0.08 15.84 -3.22
CA PHE A 79 1.27 16.60 -3.55
C PHE A 79 0.90 18.08 -3.57
N ILE A 80 1.41 18.87 -2.62
CA ILE A 80 1.51 20.31 -2.81
C ILE A 80 2.62 20.48 -3.84
N VAL A 81 2.26 20.69 -5.10
CA VAL A 81 3.17 21.34 -6.05
C VAL A 81 3.41 22.72 -5.46
N LYS A 82 4.62 22.98 -4.97
CA LYS A 82 5.04 24.36 -4.75
C LYS A 82 5.15 24.99 -6.13
N GLU A 83 4.27 25.93 -6.41
CA GLU A 83 4.49 26.94 -7.43
C GLU A 83 5.78 27.66 -7.04
N VAL A 84 6.79 27.55 -7.91
CA VAL A 84 8.03 28.32 -7.80
C VAL A 84 7.80 29.53 -8.69
N ASP A 85 7.47 30.65 -8.08
CA ASP A 85 7.57 31.97 -8.71
C ASP A 85 9.02 32.33 -9.02
#